data_AF-A0A227JAR6-F1
#
_entry.id   AF-A0A227JAR6-F1
#
_cell.length_a   1.000
_cell.length_b   1.000
_cell.length_c   1.000
_cell.angle_alpha   90.00
_cell.angle_beta   90.00
_cell.angle_gamma   90.00
#
_symmetry.space_group_name_H-M   'P 1'
#
loop_
_entity.id
_entity.type
_entity.pdbx_description
1 polymer ?
#
loop_
_entity_poly.entity_id
_entity_poly.type
_entity_poly.pdbx_seq_one_letter_code
_entity_poly.pdbx_strand_id
1 'polypeptide(L)' 'MFENLTDRLSKTLKNISGKGRLTEDNIKETLREVRMALLEADVALPVVREFVNRVKEKA' A
#
# COMPACT_ATOMS: atom_id res chain seq x y z
N MET A 1 -3.08 -23.44 -5.61
CA MET A 1 -2.28 -22.48 -4.80
C MET A 1 -2.31 -21.07 -5.39
N PHE A 2 -2.04 -20.89 -6.69
CA PHE A 2 -2.06 -19.57 -7.35
C PHE A 2 -3.45 -18.88 -7.33
N GLU A 3 -4.53 -19.62 -7.50
CA GLU A 3 -5.89 -19.06 -7.48
C GLU A 3 -6.30 -18.47 -6.12
N ASN A 4 -5.85 -19.08 -5.01
CA ASN A 4 -6.14 -18.56 -3.67
C ASN A 4 -5.46 -17.20 -3.44
N LEU A 5 -4.27 -17.01 -4.02
CA LEU A 5 -3.57 -15.74 -4.00
C LEU A 5 -4.30 -14.69 -4.84
N THR A 6 -4.75 -15.06 -6.04
CA THR A 6 -5.51 -14.18 -6.95
C THR A 6 -6.82 -13.70 -6.32
N ASP A 7 -7.55 -14.58 -5.62
CA ASP A 7 -8.79 -14.23 -4.93
C ASP A 7 -8.57 -13.30 -3.75
N ARG A 8 -7.50 -13.54 -2.96
CA ARG A 8 -7.11 -12.65 -1.86
C ARG A 8 -6.71 -11.28 -2.38
N LEU A 9 -5.91 -11.22 -3.45
CA LEU A 9 -5.46 -9.96 -4.05
C LEU A 9 -6.65 -9.15 -4.58
N SER A 10 -7.59 -9.81 -5.25
CA SER A 10 -8.78 -9.17 -5.83
C SER A 10 -9.71 -8.59 -4.76
N LYS A 11 -9.85 -9.28 -3.60
CA LYS A 11 -10.62 -8.76 -2.45
C LYS A 11 -9.98 -7.54 -1.81
N THR A 12 -8.65 -7.54 -1.65
CA THR A 12 -7.93 -6.41 -1.09
C THR A 12 -8.01 -5.17 -1.98
N LEU A 13 -7.86 -5.35 -3.30
CA LEU A 13 -7.97 -4.26 -4.27
C LEU A 13 -9.40 -3.68 -4.32
N LYS A 14 -10.44 -4.51 -4.18
CA LYS A 14 -11.83 -4.04 -4.06
C LYS A 14 -12.05 -3.18 -2.83
N ASN A 15 -11.48 -3.55 -1.68
CA ASN A 15 -11.60 -2.78 -0.44
C ASN A 15 -10.90 -1.41 -0.52
N ILE A 16 -9.84 -1.29 -1.32
CA ILE A 16 -9.16 -0.01 -1.57
C ILE A 16 -9.98 0.87 -2.52
N SER A 17 -10.63 0.28 -3.54
CA SER A 17 -11.49 1.03 -4.47
C SER A 17 -12.75 1.64 -3.82
N GLY A 18 -13.15 1.15 -2.63
CA GLY A 18 -14.33 1.60 -1.90
C GLY A 18 -14.15 2.85 -1.04
N LYS A 19 -12.92 3.35 -0.85
CA LYS A 19 -12.68 4.60 -0.12
C LYS A 19 -12.71 5.77 -1.10
N GLY A 20 -13.92 6.25 -1.40
CA GLY A 20 -14.25 7.27 -2.42
C GLY A 20 -13.63 8.67 -2.25
N ARG A 21 -12.60 8.86 -1.43
CA ARG A 21 -11.76 10.06 -1.40
C ARG A 21 -10.47 9.79 -0.63
N LEU A 22 -9.37 9.75 -1.36
CA LEU A 22 -8.05 9.89 -0.77
C LEU A 22 -7.85 11.39 -0.46
N THR A 23 -7.85 11.74 0.82
CA THR A 23 -7.43 13.08 1.27
C THR A 23 -5.93 13.05 1.57
N GLU A 24 -5.23 14.16 1.40
CA GLU A 24 -3.78 14.22 1.65
C GLU A 24 -3.41 13.73 3.06
N ASP A 25 -4.23 14.06 4.06
CA ASP A 25 -4.03 13.64 5.44
C ASP A 25 -4.13 12.12 5.62
N ASN A 26 -5.17 11.49 5.05
CA ASN A 26 -5.33 10.03 5.09
C ASN A 26 -4.23 9.31 4.32
N ILE A 27 -3.79 9.84 3.17
CA ILE A 27 -2.70 9.27 2.39
C ILE A 27 -1.41 9.29 3.21
N LYS A 28 -1.11 10.41 3.86
CA LYS A 28 0.14 10.60 4.61
C LYS A 28 0.20 9.68 5.84
N GLU A 29 -0.91 9.53 6.56
CA GLU A 29 -1.02 8.60 7.68
C GLU A 29 -0.86 7.15 7.21
N THR A 30 -1.62 6.74 6.19
CA THR A 30 -1.57 5.38 5.64
C THR A 30 -0.17 5.03 5.10
N LEU A 31 0.49 5.96 4.40
CA LEU A 31 1.87 5.75 3.91
C LEU A 31 2.88 5.54 5.03
N ARG A 32 2.62 6.15 6.21
CA ARG A 32 3.49 5.99 7.37
C ARG A 32 3.37 4.60 7.97
N GLU A 33 2.14 4.08 8.08
CA GLU A 33 1.87 2.71 8.53
C GLU A 33 2.45 1.69 7.55
N VAL A 34 2.22 1.86 6.25
CA VAL A 34 2.75 0.97 5.21
C VAL A 34 4.28 0.93 5.24
N ARG A 35 4.93 2.09 5.44
CA ARG A 35 6.39 2.14 5.60
C ARG A 35 6.88 1.33 6.80
N MET A 36 6.20 1.42 7.95
CA MET A 36 6.57 0.65 9.15
C MET A 36 6.42 -0.85 8.90
N ALA A 37 5.29 -1.28 8.34
CA ALA A 37 5.02 -2.67 8.02
C ALA A 37 6.05 -3.26 7.03
N LEU A 38 6.49 -2.48 6.04
CA LEU A 38 7.53 -2.92 5.10
C LEU A 38 8.90 -3.07 5.79
N LEU A 39 9.25 -2.18 6.72
CA LEU A 39 10.51 -2.30 7.45
C LEU A 39 10.50 -3.48 8.43
N GLU A 40 9.36 -3.74 9.08
CA GLU A 40 9.17 -4.91 9.95
C GLU A 40 9.24 -6.24 9.20
N ALA A 41 8.90 -6.23 7.91
CA ALA A 41 8.98 -7.40 7.03
C ALA A 41 10.38 -7.59 6.38
N ASP A 42 11.43 -6.99 6.96
CA ASP A 42 12.80 -7.03 6.46
C ASP A 42 12.99 -6.51 5.01
N VAL A 43 12.14 -5.58 4.57
CA VAL A 43 12.29 -4.96 3.24
C VAL A 43 13.38 -3.89 3.29
N ALA A 44 14.29 -3.92 2.31
CA ALA A 44 15.37 -2.96 2.21
C ALA A 44 14.86 -1.52 2.04
N LEU A 45 15.46 -0.59 2.79
CA LEU A 45 15.09 0.84 2.81
C LEU A 45 14.99 1.50 1.41
N PRO A 46 15.84 1.20 0.41
CA PRO A 46 15.69 1.75 -0.94
C PRO A 46 14.36 1.37 -1.59
N VAL A 47 13.92 0.12 -1.44
CA VAL A 47 12.65 -0.40 -2.00
C VAL A 47 11.46 0.29 -1.35
N VAL A 48 11.52 0.45 -0.03
CA VAL A 48 10.45 1.14 0.73
C VAL A 48 10.33 2.60 0.31
N ARG A 49 11.46 3.31 0.16
CA ARG A 49 11.47 4.71 -0.30
C ARG A 49 10.88 4.85 -1.70
N GLU A 50 11.29 3.99 -2.61
CA GLU A 50 10.79 4.00 -3.98
C GLU A 50 9.27 3.74 -4.03
N PHE A 51 8.79 2.74 -3.27
CA PHE A 51 7.37 2.44 -3.15
C PHE A 51 6.57 3.65 -2.65
N VAL A 52 7.00 4.29 -1.56
CA VAL A 52 6.32 5.47 -1.00
C VAL A 52 6.29 6.63 -1.99
N ASN A 53 7.39 6.86 -2.73
CA ASN A 53 7.45 7.93 -3.73
C ASN A 53 6.49 7.68 -4.89
N ARG A 54 6.47 6.46 -5.45
CA ARG A 54 5.54 6.11 -6.54
C ARG A 54 4.07 6.24 -6.14
N VAL A 55 3.74 5.97 -4.87
CA VAL A 55 2.36 6.12 -4.38
C VAL A 55 2.00 7.59 -4.20
N LYS A 56 2.92 8.43 -3.73
CA LYS A 56 2.71 9.89 -3.66
C LYS A 56 2.54 10.56 -5.02
N GLU A 57 3.19 10.05 -6.07
CA GLU A 57 3.06 10.60 -7.43
C GLU A 57 1.71 10.26 -8.11
N LYS A 58 1.03 9.20 -7.64
CA LYS A 58 -0.24 8.73 -8.21
C LYS A 58 -1.48 9.18 -7.43
N ALA A 59 -1.29 9.77 -6.26
CA ALA A 59 -2.34 10.21 -5.35
C ALA A 59 -2.58 11.71 -5.49
#